data_AF-A0A0B2QJX6-F1
#
_entry.id   AF-A0A0B2QJX6-F1
#
_cell.length_a   1.000
_cell.length_b   1.000
_cell.length_c   1.000
_cell.angle_alpha   90.00
_cell.angle_beta   90.00
_cell.angle_gamma   90.00
#
_symmetry.space_group_name_H-M   'P 1'
#
loop_
_entity.id
_entity.type
_entity.pdbx_description
1 polymer ?
#
loop_
_entity_poly.entity_id
_entity_poly.type
_entity_poly.pdbx_seq_one_letter_code
_entity_poly.pdbx_strand_id
1 'polypeptide(L)'
;MTLKLSTPSTRESTPCSFIRDSNAIHTPGSTTRPRTRQIIHEHIQRNIPTAYEMEEFFAYAEKQQQTIFMDKYNFDIVNEVPLPGRYEWVPVLH
;
A
#
# COMPACT_ATOMS: atom_id res chain seq x y z
N MET A 1 22.97 7.60 -23.49
CA MET A 1 21.96 8.56 -23.00
C MET A 1 22.07 8.59 -21.48
N THR A 2 22.56 9.67 -20.89
CA THR A 2 22.86 9.74 -19.45
C THR A 2 21.64 10.25 -18.69
N LEU A 3 21.00 9.40 -17.90
CA LEU A 3 19.91 9.77 -17.00
C LEU A 3 20.50 10.30 -15.69
N LYS A 4 20.34 11.60 -15.42
CA LYS A 4 20.63 12.16 -14.10
C LYS A 4 19.55 11.72 -13.13
N LEU A 5 19.93 10.84 -12.20
CA LEU A 5 19.21 10.58 -10.96
C LEU A 5 19.21 11.87 -10.13
N SER A 6 18.02 12.45 -9.93
CA SER A 6 17.78 13.43 -8.88
C SER A 6 16.76 12.83 -7.93
N THR A 7 17.23 12.39 -6.77
CA THR A 7 16.40 12.39 -5.56
C THR A 7 17.20 13.12 -4.48
N PRO A 8 16.57 14.12 -3.87
CA PRO A 8 16.46 14.12 -2.43
C PRO A 8 15.00 14.18 -1.99
N SER A 9 14.67 13.32 -1.03
CA SER A 9 13.41 13.24 -0.28
C SER A 9 12.89 14.61 0.17
N THR A 10 11.68 15.00 -0.26
CA THR A 10 10.89 16.04 0.41
C THR A 10 9.82 15.36 1.26
N ARG A 11 10.21 15.06 2.49
CA ARG A 11 9.28 14.85 3.60
C ARG A 11 8.61 16.19 3.90
N GLU A 12 7.35 16.36 3.52
CA GLU A 12 6.41 17.31 4.15
C GLU A 12 5.17 16.51 4.56
N SER A 13 5.10 16.10 5.84
CA SER A 13 4.63 16.87 7.00
C SER A 13 3.11 16.94 7.03
N THR A 14 2.52 16.02 7.79
CA THR A 14 1.13 16.06 8.26
C THR A 14 0.74 17.50 8.61
N PRO A 15 -0.31 18.08 7.98
CA PRO A 15 -0.89 19.32 8.48
C PRO A 15 -1.64 18.98 9.78
N CYS A 16 -0.94 19.12 10.91
CA CYS A 16 -1.55 19.13 12.23
C CYS A 16 -2.28 20.47 12.43
N SER A 17 -3.46 20.63 11.83
CA SER A 17 -4.31 21.81 12.08
C SER A 17 -5.56 21.42 12.88
N PHE A 18 -5.36 21.09 14.16
CA PHE A 18 -6.38 21.19 15.21
C PHE A 18 -5.70 21.42 16.57
N ILE A 19 -5.01 22.55 16.70
CA ILE A 19 -4.66 23.09 18.03
C ILE A 19 -5.66 24.22 18.26
N ARG A 20 -6.78 23.89 18.90
CA ARG A 20 -7.64 24.88 19.56
C ARG A 20 -7.42 24.71 21.06
N ASP A 21 -6.98 25.81 21.65
CA ASP A 21 -6.52 25.94 23.01
C ASP A 21 -7.44 25.34 24.06
N SER A 22 -6.85 24.59 24.99
CA SER A 22 -7.34 24.50 26.37
C SER A 22 -6.12 24.51 27.28
N ASN A 23 -5.48 25.68 27.33
CA ASN A 23 -4.47 25.95 28.34
C ASN A 23 -5.20 26.16 29.68
N ALA A 24 -5.46 25.06 30.39
CA ALA A 24 -5.81 25.10 31.79
C ALA A 24 -5.31 23.84 32.50
N ILE A 25 -4.05 23.96 32.90
CA ILE A 25 -3.48 23.51 34.17
C ILE A 25 -2.99 22.05 34.28
N HIS A 26 -1.74 22.00 34.75
CA HIS A 26 -0.97 20.91 35.34
C HIS A 26 -0.35 19.89 34.39
N THR A 27 0.97 19.97 34.31
CA THR A 27 1.84 18.80 34.29
C THR A 27 1.54 17.92 35.51
N PRO A 28 1.27 16.62 35.31
CA PRO A 28 1.76 15.63 36.25
C PRO A 28 2.61 14.61 35.50
N GLY A 29 3.86 14.53 35.92
CA GLY A 29 4.60 13.28 36.08
C GLY A 29 4.70 12.38 34.86
N SER A 30 5.93 12.29 34.34
CA SER A 30 6.43 11.07 33.71
C SER A 30 6.06 9.86 34.59
N THR A 31 5.05 9.11 34.16
CA THR A 31 4.69 7.82 34.73
C THR A 31 4.56 6.84 33.57
N THR A 32 5.59 6.01 33.43
CA THR A 32 5.55 4.85 32.54
C THR A 32 4.52 3.86 33.08
N ARG A 33 3.24 4.02 32.71
CA ARG A 33 2.21 3.01 32.98
C ARG A 33 2.27 1.93 31.88
N PRO A 34 2.62 0.67 32.20
CA PRO A 34 2.66 -0.43 31.23
C PRO A 34 1.29 -0.73 30.57
N ARG A 35 0.18 -0.29 31.18
CA ARG A 35 -1.19 -0.53 30.68
C ARG A 35 -1.50 0.13 29.33
N THR A 36 -0.94 1.30 29.03
CA THR A 36 -1.24 1.97 27.75
C THR A 36 -0.63 1.22 26.57
N ARG A 37 0.55 0.61 26.75
CA ARG A 37 1.18 -0.25 25.73
C ARG A 37 0.37 -1.53 25.47
N GLN A 38 -0.21 -2.11 26.52
CA GLN A 38 -1.05 -3.32 26.41
C GLN A 38 -2.34 -3.04 25.63
N ILE A 39 -3.05 -1.94 25.92
CA ILE A 39 -4.30 -1.58 25.23
C ILE A 39 -4.04 -1.29 23.74
N ILE A 40 -2.96 -0.57 23.41
CA ILE A 40 -2.60 -0.29 22.02
C ILE A 40 -2.25 -1.59 21.27
N HIS A 41 -1.49 -2.49 21.90
CA HIS A 41 -1.13 -3.77 21.30
C HIS A 41 -2.36 -4.66 21.05
N GLU A 42 -3.28 -4.77 22.02
CA GLU A 42 -4.54 -5.51 21.85
C GLU A 42 -5.47 -4.89 20.80
N HIS A 43 -5.46 -3.57 20.64
CA HIS A 43 -6.26 -2.89 19.62
C HIS A 43 -5.67 -3.09 18.22
N ILE A 44 -4.34 -3.08 18.08
CA ILE A 44 -3.68 -3.37 16.79
C ILE A 44 -3.96 -4.81 16.36
N GLN A 45 -3.85 -5.78 17.28
CA GLN A 45 -4.12 -7.19 16.96
C GLN A 45 -5.56 -7.45 16.50
N ARG A 46 -6.52 -6.62 16.92
CA ARG A 46 -7.94 -6.75 16.55
C ARG A 46 -8.31 -6.10 15.21
N ASN A 47 -7.44 -5.25 14.65
CA ASN A 47 -7.70 -4.52 13.40
C ASN A 47 -6.88 -5.06 12.22
N ILE A 48 -6.20 -6.20 12.38
CA ILE A 48 -5.50 -6.86 11.28
C ILE A 48 -6.55 -7.66 10.51
N PRO A 49 -6.81 -7.35 9.23
CA PRO A 49 -7.71 -8.15 8.41
C PRO A 49 -7.20 -9.58 8.34
N THR A 50 -8.13 -10.53 8.26
CA THR A 50 -7.81 -11.93 8.08
C THR A 50 -7.09 -12.16 6.75
N ALA A 51 -6.33 -13.25 6.66
CA ALA A 51 -5.69 -13.63 5.40
C ALA A 51 -6.69 -13.72 4.24
N TYR A 52 -7.91 -14.22 4.52
CA TYR A 52 -8.98 -14.31 3.54
C TYR A 52 -9.44 -12.94 3.04
N GLU A 53 -9.69 -11.98 3.95
CA GLU A 53 -10.11 -10.62 3.58
C GLU A 53 -9.03 -9.90 2.76
N MET A 54 -7.75 -10.09 3.12
CA MET A 54 -6.64 -9.54 2.35
C MET A 54 -6.56 -10.17 0.95
N GLU A 55 -6.67 -11.49 0.86
CA GLU A 55 -6.64 -12.22 -0.41
C GLU A 55 -7.78 -11.78 -1.34
N GLU A 56 -9.01 -11.65 -0.83
CA GLU A 56 -10.15 -11.17 -1.61
C GLU A 56 -9.91 -9.76 -2.15
N PHE A 57 -9.36 -8.87 -1.32
CA PHE A 57 -9.02 -7.51 -1.72
C PHE A 57 -7.98 -7.47 -2.85
N PHE A 58 -6.91 -8.26 -2.71
CA PHE A 58 -5.84 -8.30 -3.72
C PHE A 58 -6.30 -8.99 -5.00
N ALA A 59 -7.06 -10.09 -4.92
CA ALA A 59 -7.58 -10.81 -6.07
C ALA A 59 -8.47 -9.92 -6.95
N TYR A 60 -9.28 -9.04 -6.33
CA TYR A 60 -10.07 -8.07 -7.08
C TYR A 60 -9.19 -7.12 -7.89
N ALA A 61 -8.21 -6.49 -7.25
CA ALA A 61 -7.30 -5.54 -7.89
C ALA A 61 -6.45 -6.22 -8.97
N GLU A 62 -5.96 -7.43 -8.69
CA GLU A 62 -5.18 -8.24 -9.60
C GLU A 62 -5.97 -8.54 -10.88
N LYS A 63 -7.22 -9.00 -10.75
CA LYS A 63 -8.08 -9.29 -11.90
C LYS A 63 -8.33 -8.04 -12.77
N GLN A 64 -8.54 -6.88 -12.15
CA GLN A 64 -8.69 -5.62 -12.89
C GLN A 64 -7.42 -5.30 -13.69
N GLN A 65 -6.26 -5.42 -13.05
CA GLN A 65 -4.98 -5.16 -13.70
C GLN A 65 -4.69 -6.17 -14.83
N GLN A 66 -5.00 -7.45 -14.62
CA GLN A 66 -4.91 -8.50 -15.65
C GLN A 66 -5.78 -8.16 -16.85
N THR A 67 -7.04 -7.73 -16.64
CA THR A 67 -7.96 -7.37 -17.72
C THR A 67 -7.44 -6.18 -18.51
N ILE A 68 -7.00 -5.11 -17.84
CA ILE A 68 -6.44 -3.92 -18.49
C ILE A 68 -5.19 -4.28 -19.31
N PHE A 69 -4.33 -5.14 -18.77
CA PHE A 69 -3.15 -5.59 -19.49
C PHE A 69 -3.52 -6.42 -20.73
N MET A 70 -4.40 -7.40 -20.56
CA MET A 70 -4.85 -8.29 -21.62
C MET A 70 -5.50 -7.51 -22.76
N ASP A 71 -6.37 -6.54 -22.47
CA ASP A 71 -7.02 -5.70 -23.48
C ASP A 71 -6.02 -4.80 -24.21
N LYS A 72 -5.01 -4.28 -23.50
CA LYS A 72 -4.02 -3.39 -24.10
C LYS A 72 -3.09 -4.15 -25.04
N TYR A 73 -2.67 -5.34 -24.63
CA TYR A 73 -1.53 -6.06 -25.19
C TYR A 73 -1.87 -7.37 -25.90
N ASN A 74 -3.15 -7.77 -25.91
CA ASN A 74 -3.61 -9.06 -26.42
C ASN A 74 -2.74 -10.22 -25.93
N PHE A 75 -2.48 -10.26 -24.62
CA PHE A 75 -1.68 -11.30 -23.98
C PHE A 75 -2.29 -11.67 -22.63
N ASP A 76 -2.48 -12.97 -22.42
CA ASP A 76 -2.94 -13.53 -21.17
C ASP A 76 -1.73 -13.85 -20.29
N ILE A 77 -1.48 -13.02 -19.28
CA ILE A 77 -0.35 -13.18 -18.36
C ILE A 77 -0.53 -14.32 -17.37
N VAL A 78 -1.76 -14.80 -17.16
CA VAL A 78 -2.05 -15.88 -16.20
C VAL A 78 -1.71 -17.21 -16.84
N ASN A 79 -2.08 -17.39 -18.10
CA ASN A 79 -1.78 -18.60 -18.87
C ASN A 79 -0.49 -18.48 -19.70
N GLU A 80 0.16 -17.32 -19.69
CA GLU A 80 1.37 -17.00 -20.46
C GLU A 80 1.21 -17.23 -21.99
N VAL A 81 0.02 -16.93 -22.52
CA VAL A 81 -0.29 -17.13 -23.94
C VAL A 81 -0.61 -15.83 -24.66
N PRO A 82 -0.04 -15.62 -25.86
CA PRO A 82 -0.49 -14.51 -26.71
C PRO A 82 -1.89 -14.78 -27.25
N LEU A 83 -2.69 -13.73 -27.29
CA LEU A 83 -4.02 -13.72 -27.88
C LEU A 83 -3.96 -13.05 -29.26
N PRO A 84 -4.89 -13.39 -30.18
CA PRO A 84 -5.02 -12.69 -31.44
C PRO A 84 -5.27 -11.18 -31.21
N GLY A 85 -4.50 -10.32 -31.86
CA GLY A 85 -4.65 -8.87 -31.69
C GLY A 85 -3.59 -8.05 -32.40
N ARG A 86 -3.28 -6.88 -31.83
CA ARG A 86 -2.37 -5.90 -32.44
C ARG A 86 -0.91 -6.27 -32.33
N TYR A 87 -0.55 -7.01 -31.28
CA TYR A 87 0.83 -7.37 -30.99
C TYR A 87 1.08 -8.85 -31.29
N GLU A 88 2.20 -9.14 -31.96
CA GLU A 88 2.73 -10.50 -32.08
C GLU A 88 3.83 -10.69 -31.03
N TRP A 89 3.64 -11.66 -30.14
CA TRP A 89 4.59 -11.97 -29.08
C TRP A 89 5.55 -13.05 -29.54
N VAL A 90 6.85 -12.82 -29.33
CA VAL A 90 7.92 -13.77 -29.66
C VAL A 90 8.65 -14.14 -28.36
N PRO A 91 8.82 -15.43 -28.05
CA PRO A 91 9.54 -15.85 -26.86
C PRO A 91 11.02 -15.48 -26.97
N VAL A 92 11.57 -14.90 -25.90
CA VAL A 92 13.01 -14.65 -25.79
C VAL A 92 13.64 -15.91 -25.22
N LEU A 93 14.28 -16.71 -26.07
CA LEU A 93 15.10 -17.83 -25.64
C LEU A 93 16.40 -17.28 -25.05
N HIS A 94 16.70 -17.63 -23.80
CA HIS A 94 17.96 -17.35 -23.11
C HIS A 94 18.85 -18.59 -23.08
#